data_AF-A0AA41V0X3-F1
#
_entry.id   AF-A0AA41V0X3-F1
#
_cell.length_a   1.000
_cell.length_b   1.000
_cell.length_c   1.000
_cell.angle_alpha   90.00
_cell.angle_beta   90.00
_cell.angle_gamma   90.00
#
_symmetry.space_group_name_H-M   'P 1'
#
loop_
_entity.id
_entity.type
_entity.pdbx_description
1 polymer ?
#
loop_
_entity_poly.entity_id
_entity_poly.type
_entity_poly.pdbx_seq_one_letter_code
_entity_poly.pdbx_strand_id
1 'polypeptide(L)'
;MWDYLRRSGASGFLLPLSGGADSSSVAAIVGCMCQLVVKEIANGDEQVKADAIRIGHYTDRLFPTDSKEFAKRIFYTVYMGTENSSDATRSRAKLLADEIGSWHLDVSIDSVISSLLSLFQTLTGKRPAYKVDGGSDAENLGLQNIQARIRMVLAFMLASLLPWAHGKPGFYLVLGSSNVDEALRGYLTKYDCSSADINPIGSISKQDLRTFLKWAAVSLGYSSLAEIEAAPPTAELEPIRSDYCQLDESDMGMTYEDLSTFGKLRKSSQCGPVSMFQKLWSKWGDTLSLFEIAYKVKYFFKYYSINRHKMTVLTPSYHAESYSPDDNRFDLRQFLYNPNWPRQFCKIDELVSQFDGNKPTAGAFGEHEQMGGMPRIWTVVNW
;
A
#
# COMPACT_ATOMS: atom_id res chain seq x y z
N MET A 1 -5.23 7.01 -16.62
CA MET A 1 -3.79 7.03 -16.92
C MET A 1 -3.46 7.76 -18.22
N TRP A 2 -3.95 7.31 -19.38
CA TRP A 2 -3.63 7.92 -20.69
C TRP A 2 -3.86 9.44 -20.75
N ASP A 3 -5.04 9.88 -20.31
CA ASP A 3 -5.37 11.31 -20.26
C ASP A 3 -4.43 12.12 -19.35
N TYR A 4 -3.99 11.55 -18.24
CA TYR A 4 -3.05 12.21 -17.32
C TYR A 4 -1.68 12.38 -17.99
N LEU A 5 -1.20 11.33 -18.68
CA LEU A 5 0.07 11.38 -19.40
C LEU A 5 0.03 12.42 -20.52
N ARG A 6 -0.94 12.31 -21.44
CA ARG A 6 -0.95 13.15 -22.64
C ARG A 6 -1.19 14.63 -22.36
N ARG A 7 -1.92 14.96 -21.27
CA ARG A 7 -2.26 16.34 -20.89
C ARG A 7 -1.28 17.00 -19.93
N SER A 8 -0.52 16.23 -19.14
CA SER A 8 0.46 16.77 -18.18
C SER A 8 1.75 17.30 -18.83
N GLY A 9 2.03 16.87 -20.07
CA GLY A 9 3.31 17.15 -20.73
C GLY A 9 4.45 16.23 -20.28
N ALA A 10 4.17 15.23 -19.43
CA ALA A 10 5.15 14.22 -19.06
C ALA A 10 5.52 13.32 -20.26
N SER A 11 6.75 12.80 -20.22
CA SER A 11 7.31 11.93 -21.27
C SER A 11 7.12 10.44 -20.95
N GLY A 12 6.51 10.12 -19.82
CA GLY A 12 6.32 8.74 -19.36
C GLY A 12 5.97 8.64 -17.89
N PHE A 13 6.07 7.42 -17.38
CA PHE A 13 5.83 7.03 -16.00
C PHE A 13 7.05 6.37 -15.40
N LEU A 14 7.27 6.58 -14.10
CA LEU A 14 8.21 5.81 -13.29
C LEU A 14 7.47 5.11 -12.15
N LEU A 15 7.66 3.80 -12.02
CA LEU A 15 7.05 3.00 -10.96
C LEU A 15 8.12 2.27 -10.14
N PRO A 16 8.18 2.51 -8.81
CA PRO A 16 8.80 1.61 -7.86
C PRO A 16 8.10 0.24 -7.89
N LEU A 17 8.71 -0.75 -8.55
CA LEU A 17 8.13 -2.08 -8.73
C LEU A 17 8.72 -3.05 -7.71
N SER A 18 7.92 -3.44 -6.72
CA SER A 18 8.38 -4.28 -5.60
C SER A 18 8.24 -5.79 -5.84
N GLY A 19 7.54 -6.21 -6.90
CA GLY A 19 7.18 -7.63 -7.10
C GLY A 19 6.07 -8.14 -6.16
N GLY A 20 5.41 -7.22 -5.44
CA GLY A 20 4.20 -7.46 -4.66
C GLY A 20 2.93 -7.13 -5.45
N ALA A 21 1.77 -7.53 -4.90
CA ALA A 21 0.47 -7.40 -5.57
C ALA A 21 0.13 -5.97 -6.03
N ASP A 22 0.39 -4.97 -5.20
CA ASP A 22 -0.10 -3.61 -5.46
C ASP A 22 0.69 -2.91 -6.55
N SER A 23 2.03 -2.90 -6.46
CA SER A 23 2.89 -2.32 -7.51
C SER A 23 2.72 -3.08 -8.83
N SER A 24 2.52 -4.39 -8.79
CA SER A 24 2.22 -5.20 -9.98
C SER A 24 0.87 -4.87 -10.61
N SER A 25 -0.15 -4.54 -9.80
CA SER A 25 -1.44 -4.05 -10.30
C SER A 25 -1.28 -2.71 -11.03
N VAL A 26 -0.49 -1.78 -10.49
CA VAL A 26 -0.16 -0.51 -11.16
C VAL A 26 0.55 -0.76 -12.49
N ALA A 27 1.55 -1.66 -12.51
CA ALA A 27 2.26 -2.02 -13.72
C ALA A 27 1.32 -2.60 -14.79
N ALA A 28 0.44 -3.54 -14.40
CA ALA A 28 -0.55 -4.13 -15.30
C ALA A 28 -1.54 -3.08 -15.86
N ILE A 29 -1.92 -2.06 -15.07
CA ILE A 29 -2.76 -0.95 -15.53
C ILE A 29 -2.03 -0.12 -16.62
N VAL A 30 -0.74 0.17 -16.44
CA VAL A 30 0.05 0.89 -17.45
C VAL A 30 0.28 0.03 -18.70
N GLY A 31 0.51 -1.27 -18.53
CA GLY A 31 0.58 -2.22 -19.65
C GLY A 31 -0.73 -2.30 -20.43
N CYS A 32 -1.87 -2.41 -19.74
CA CYS A 32 -3.21 -2.36 -20.34
C CYS A 32 -3.44 -1.05 -21.11
N MET A 33 -3.04 0.09 -20.54
CA MET A 33 -3.09 1.38 -21.22
C MET A 33 -2.32 1.35 -22.56
N CYS A 34 -1.12 0.76 -22.58
CA CYS A 34 -0.34 0.64 -23.82
C CYS A 34 -1.03 -0.26 -24.85
N GLN A 35 -1.62 -1.39 -24.44
CA GLN A 35 -2.40 -2.26 -25.32
C GLN A 35 -3.62 -1.53 -25.91
N LEU A 36 -4.34 -0.75 -25.10
CA LEU A 36 -5.48 0.05 -25.56
C LEU A 36 -5.05 1.15 -26.54
N VAL A 37 -3.93 1.84 -26.30
CA VAL A 37 -3.41 2.86 -27.22
C VAL A 37 -3.11 2.26 -28.59
N VAL A 38 -2.40 1.13 -28.65
CA VAL A 38 -2.09 0.45 -29.91
C VAL A 38 -3.37 -0.01 -30.62
N LYS A 39 -4.34 -0.53 -29.87
CA LYS A 39 -5.64 -0.93 -30.40
C LYS A 39 -6.40 0.24 -31.03
N GLU A 40 -6.48 1.38 -30.37
CA GLU A 40 -7.19 2.54 -30.92
C GLU A 40 -6.48 3.15 -32.14
N ILE A 41 -5.15 3.09 -32.19
CA ILE A 41 -4.40 3.46 -33.40
C ILE A 41 -4.77 2.54 -34.56
N ALA A 42 -4.87 1.23 -34.32
CA ALA A 42 -5.30 0.27 -35.33
C ALA A 42 -6.76 0.49 -35.77
N ASN A 43 -7.62 1.01 -34.89
CA ASN A 43 -9.00 1.41 -35.20
C ASN A 43 -9.10 2.74 -35.98
N GLY A 44 -7.99 3.44 -36.20
CA GLY A 44 -7.94 4.70 -36.95
C GLY A 44 -8.14 5.97 -36.11
N ASP A 45 -7.92 5.91 -34.79
CA ASP A 45 -7.94 7.12 -33.94
C ASP A 45 -6.68 7.97 -34.18
N GLU A 46 -6.82 9.00 -35.02
CA GLU A 46 -5.73 9.92 -35.37
C GLU A 46 -5.25 10.78 -34.19
N GLN A 47 -6.11 11.07 -33.20
CA GLN A 47 -5.70 11.85 -32.03
C GLN A 47 -4.82 11.00 -31.11
N VAL A 48 -5.23 9.76 -30.83
CA VAL A 48 -4.43 8.82 -30.04
C VAL A 48 -3.10 8.54 -30.71
N LYS A 49 -3.10 8.37 -32.04
CA LYS A 49 -1.88 8.19 -32.83
C LYS A 49 -0.94 9.40 -32.72
N ALA A 50 -1.45 10.62 -32.90
CA ALA A 50 -0.65 11.83 -32.79
C ALA A 50 -0.05 12.00 -31.38
N ASP A 51 -0.84 11.75 -30.33
CA ASP A 51 -0.37 11.79 -28.95
C ASP A 51 0.68 10.71 -28.67
N ALA A 52 0.48 9.48 -29.15
CA ALA A 52 1.42 8.38 -28.96
C ALA A 52 2.76 8.60 -29.70
N ILE A 53 2.73 9.15 -30.91
CA ILE A 53 3.92 9.56 -31.67
C ILE A 53 4.72 10.59 -30.85
N ARG A 54 4.03 11.61 -30.33
CA ARG A 54 4.64 12.70 -29.55
C ARG A 54 5.27 12.19 -28.26
N ILE A 55 4.51 11.44 -27.45
CA ILE A 55 4.95 10.99 -26.12
C ILE A 55 6.03 9.91 -26.24
N GLY A 56 5.88 8.98 -27.19
CA GLY A 56 6.88 7.94 -27.45
C GLY A 56 8.11 8.43 -28.22
N HIS A 57 8.15 9.71 -28.63
CA HIS A 57 9.21 10.28 -29.46
C HIS A 57 9.52 9.45 -30.70
N TYR A 58 8.49 9.09 -31.47
CA TYR A 58 8.68 8.39 -32.74
C TYR A 58 9.17 9.34 -33.84
N THR A 59 10.16 8.89 -34.61
CA THR A 59 10.71 9.61 -35.78
C THR A 59 10.26 8.95 -37.08
N ASP A 60 10.53 9.60 -38.22
CA ASP A 60 10.41 8.99 -39.56
C ASP A 60 9.00 8.47 -39.91
N ARG A 61 7.97 9.16 -39.40
CA ARG A 61 6.54 8.79 -39.57
C ARG A 61 6.18 7.41 -39.00
N LEU A 62 7.03 6.86 -38.12
CA LEU A 62 6.72 5.66 -37.35
C LEU A 62 5.70 5.99 -36.25
N PHE A 63 4.99 4.95 -35.81
CA PHE A 63 4.01 5.02 -34.73
C PHE A 63 3.93 3.65 -34.03
N PRO A 64 3.43 3.58 -32.79
CA PRO A 64 3.38 2.33 -32.05
C PRO A 64 2.43 1.33 -32.70
N THR A 65 2.95 0.14 -33.01
CA THR A 65 2.18 -1.03 -33.48
C THR A 65 2.27 -2.22 -32.52
N ASP A 66 3.23 -2.18 -31.59
CA ASP A 66 3.39 -3.17 -30.52
C ASP A 66 3.33 -2.48 -29.16
N SER A 67 2.54 -3.06 -28.26
CA SER A 67 2.31 -2.49 -26.92
C SER A 67 3.55 -2.55 -26.03
N LYS A 68 4.40 -3.58 -26.18
CA LYS A 68 5.64 -3.70 -25.40
C LYS A 68 6.67 -2.68 -25.86
N GLU A 69 6.82 -2.48 -27.16
CA GLU A 69 7.69 -1.45 -27.72
C GLU A 69 7.26 -0.05 -27.28
N PHE A 70 5.95 0.22 -27.27
CA PHE A 70 5.44 1.49 -26.74
C PHE A 70 5.72 1.62 -25.23
N ALA A 71 5.42 0.58 -24.44
CA ALA A 71 5.71 0.55 -23.00
C ALA A 71 7.19 0.81 -22.71
N LYS A 72 8.11 0.24 -23.49
CA LYS A 72 9.56 0.44 -23.33
C LYS A 72 9.99 1.90 -23.46
N ARG A 73 9.23 2.71 -24.21
CA ARG A 73 9.53 4.12 -24.44
C ARG A 73 9.03 5.03 -23.33
N ILE A 74 7.90 4.67 -22.72
CA ILE A 74 7.13 5.56 -21.84
C ILE A 74 6.97 5.03 -20.42
N PHE A 75 7.34 3.79 -20.13
CA PHE A 75 7.15 3.16 -18.84
C PHE A 75 8.46 2.61 -18.28
N TYR A 76 8.89 3.22 -17.19
CA TYR A 76 10.12 2.92 -16.48
C TYR A 76 9.76 2.27 -15.14
N THR A 77 10.38 1.15 -14.84
CA THR A 77 10.18 0.44 -13.58
C THR A 77 11.52 0.29 -12.86
N VAL A 78 11.49 0.37 -11.53
CA VAL A 78 12.69 0.21 -10.71
C VAL A 78 12.41 -0.67 -9.50
N TYR A 79 13.12 -1.78 -9.40
CA TYR A 79 13.21 -2.59 -8.19
C TYR A 79 14.34 -2.04 -7.31
N MET A 80 14.04 -1.74 -6.05
CA MET A 80 14.97 -1.14 -5.09
C MET A 80 15.18 -2.09 -3.91
N GLY A 81 16.06 -3.07 -4.13
CA GLY A 81 16.37 -4.12 -3.18
C GLY A 81 17.34 -3.69 -2.08
N THR A 82 17.34 -4.47 -1.01
CA THR A 82 18.30 -4.40 0.11
C THR A 82 18.87 -5.79 0.37
N GLU A 83 19.82 -5.90 1.29
CA GLU A 83 20.32 -7.19 1.80
C GLU A 83 19.20 -8.11 2.34
N ASN A 84 18.06 -7.53 2.75
CA ASN A 84 16.91 -8.26 3.28
C ASN A 84 15.92 -8.70 2.20
N SER A 85 16.10 -8.25 0.96
CA SER A 85 15.14 -8.50 -0.12
C SER A 85 15.37 -9.86 -0.77
N SER A 86 14.30 -10.62 -1.00
CA SER A 86 14.41 -11.98 -1.55
C SER A 86 14.63 -11.99 -3.06
N ASP A 87 15.31 -13.03 -3.55
CA ASP A 87 15.43 -13.28 -4.99
C ASP A 87 14.07 -13.51 -5.66
N ALA A 88 13.07 -13.96 -4.89
CA ALA A 88 11.72 -14.19 -5.38
C ALA A 88 11.00 -12.88 -5.72
N THR A 89 11.02 -11.86 -4.85
CA THR A 89 10.40 -10.55 -5.16
C THR A 89 11.09 -9.86 -6.32
N ARG A 90 12.43 -9.91 -6.34
CA ARG A 90 13.28 -9.39 -7.43
C ARG A 90 12.93 -10.05 -8.77
N SER A 91 12.85 -11.38 -8.80
CA SER A 91 12.55 -12.14 -10.02
C SER A 91 11.14 -11.85 -10.54
N ARG A 92 10.13 -11.79 -9.65
CA ARG A 92 8.75 -11.45 -10.03
C ARG A 92 8.65 -10.05 -10.64
N ALA A 93 9.31 -9.06 -10.03
CA ALA A 93 9.34 -7.69 -10.57
C ALA A 93 9.94 -7.66 -11.98
N LYS A 94 11.08 -8.34 -12.18
CA LYS A 94 11.73 -8.43 -13.49
C LYS A 94 10.87 -9.12 -14.54
N LEU A 95 10.31 -10.29 -14.21
CA LEU A 95 9.47 -11.07 -15.13
C LEU A 95 8.26 -10.26 -15.61
N LEU A 96 7.55 -9.61 -14.68
CA LEU A 96 6.42 -8.76 -15.04
C LEU A 96 6.84 -7.56 -15.89
N ALA A 97 7.97 -6.93 -15.57
CA ALA A 97 8.50 -5.82 -16.35
C ALA A 97 8.81 -6.24 -17.80
N ASP A 98 9.38 -7.43 -18.00
CA ASP A 98 9.67 -8.03 -19.30
C ASP A 98 8.39 -8.44 -20.06
N GLU A 99 7.38 -8.95 -19.35
CA GLU A 99 6.06 -9.27 -19.92
C GLU A 99 5.34 -8.01 -20.45
N ILE A 100 5.37 -6.91 -19.69
CA ILE A 100 4.78 -5.61 -20.10
C ILE A 100 5.64 -4.91 -21.16
N GLY A 101 6.96 -5.12 -21.12
CA GLY A 101 7.92 -4.41 -21.99
C GLY A 101 8.45 -3.11 -21.39
N SER A 102 8.30 -2.87 -20.09
CA SER A 102 8.83 -1.66 -19.45
C SER A 102 10.36 -1.63 -19.44
N TRP A 103 10.95 -0.45 -19.40
CA TRP A 103 12.38 -0.32 -19.16
C TRP A 103 12.68 -0.50 -17.67
N HIS A 104 13.33 -1.61 -17.31
CA HIS A 104 13.47 -2.06 -15.93
C HIS A 104 14.88 -1.85 -15.37
N LEU A 105 14.94 -1.29 -14.16
CA LEU A 105 16.14 -1.19 -13.33
C LEU A 105 16.04 -2.11 -12.12
N ASP A 106 17.15 -2.72 -11.76
CA ASP A 106 17.36 -3.40 -10.48
C ASP A 106 18.54 -2.73 -9.78
N VAL A 107 18.28 -2.19 -8.59
CA VAL A 107 19.26 -1.39 -7.83
C VAL A 107 19.26 -1.81 -6.37
N SER A 108 20.45 -2.00 -5.80
CA SER A 108 20.62 -2.09 -4.35
C SER A 108 20.73 -0.68 -3.76
N ILE A 109 20.01 -0.43 -2.67
CA ILE A 109 20.06 0.83 -1.92
C ILE A 109 20.88 0.73 -0.62
N ASP A 110 21.54 -0.40 -0.36
CA ASP A 110 22.26 -0.69 0.88
C ASP A 110 23.40 0.31 1.14
N SER A 111 24.10 0.73 0.10
CA SER A 111 25.18 1.72 0.20
C SER A 111 24.67 3.09 0.65
N VAL A 112 23.48 3.50 0.18
CA VAL A 112 22.83 4.76 0.54
C VAL A 112 22.33 4.70 1.99
N ILE A 113 21.69 3.58 2.36
CA ILE A 113 21.24 3.34 3.74
C ILE A 113 22.44 3.38 4.69
N SER A 114 23.49 2.61 4.39
CA SER A 114 24.70 2.54 5.20
C SER A 114 25.33 3.92 5.40
N SER A 115 25.39 4.73 4.35
CA SER A 115 25.92 6.10 4.42
C SER A 115 25.12 6.99 5.39
N LEU A 116 23.78 6.91 5.36
CA LEU A 116 22.93 7.65 6.29
C LEU A 116 23.05 7.14 7.72
N LEU A 117 23.17 5.83 7.92
CA LEU A 117 23.37 5.25 9.26
C LEU A 117 24.74 5.61 9.84
N SER A 118 25.79 5.62 9.01
CA SER A 118 27.11 6.10 9.43
C SER A 118 27.06 7.57 9.83
N LEU A 119 26.39 8.43 9.05
CA LEU A 119 26.19 9.83 9.42
C LEU A 119 25.44 9.97 10.75
N PHE A 120 24.35 9.22 10.95
CA PHE A 120 23.59 9.22 12.20
C PHE A 120 24.47 8.81 13.40
N GLN A 121 25.30 7.78 13.23
CA GLN A 121 26.25 7.34 14.25
C GLN A 121 27.29 8.42 14.56
N THR A 122 27.84 9.09 13.55
CA THR A 122 28.77 10.21 13.75
C THR A 122 28.13 11.35 14.53
N LEU A 123 26.85 11.66 14.26
CA LEU A 123 26.13 12.77 14.91
C LEU A 123 25.69 12.46 16.34
N THR A 124 25.32 11.21 16.64
CA THR A 124 24.65 10.85 17.90
C THR A 124 25.47 9.93 18.80
N GLY A 125 26.54 9.34 18.29
CA GLY A 125 27.31 8.29 18.97
C GLY A 125 26.58 6.95 19.10
N LYS A 126 25.37 6.81 18.53
CA LYS A 126 24.55 5.60 18.60
C LYS A 126 24.28 5.05 17.20
N ARG A 127 24.25 3.72 17.08
CA ARG A 127 23.84 3.03 15.85
C ARG A 127 22.58 2.21 16.15
N PRO A 128 21.46 2.48 15.45
CA PRO A 128 20.23 1.70 15.66
C PRO A 128 20.41 0.26 15.18
N ALA A 129 19.73 -0.67 15.84
CA ALA A 129 19.67 -2.08 15.46
C ALA A 129 18.23 -2.52 15.14
N TYR A 130 18.07 -3.54 14.29
CA TYR A 130 16.76 -4.17 14.08
C TYR A 130 16.32 -4.90 15.34
N LYS A 131 15.01 -5.11 15.48
CA LYS A 131 14.44 -5.82 16.63
C LYS A 131 14.96 -7.25 16.75
N VAL A 132 15.11 -7.93 15.61
CA VAL A 132 15.72 -9.28 15.52
C VAL A 132 17.18 -9.33 15.98
N ASP A 133 17.86 -8.18 16.01
CA ASP A 133 19.24 -8.03 16.46
C ASP A 133 19.34 -7.38 17.86
N GLY A 134 18.22 -7.28 18.58
CA GLY A 134 18.16 -6.75 19.95
C GLY A 134 17.87 -5.25 20.06
N GLY A 135 17.54 -4.57 18.96
CA GLY A 135 17.09 -3.17 18.97
C GLY A 135 15.69 -2.98 19.56
N SER A 136 15.38 -1.76 20.00
CA SER A 136 14.03 -1.39 20.45
C SER A 136 13.03 -1.25 19.30
N ASP A 137 11.72 -1.24 19.61
CA ASP A 137 10.67 -1.00 18.61
C ASP A 137 10.86 0.33 17.85
N ALA A 138 11.39 1.35 18.54
CA ALA A 138 11.66 2.66 17.96
C ALA A 138 12.82 2.61 16.95
N GLU A 139 13.88 1.87 17.26
CA GLU A 139 15.02 1.66 16.35
C GLU A 139 14.60 0.87 15.12
N ASN A 140 13.87 -0.23 15.33
CA ASN A 140 13.37 -1.09 14.27
C ASN A 140 12.48 -0.32 13.28
N LEU A 141 11.48 0.41 13.80
CA LEU A 141 10.61 1.24 12.97
C LEU A 141 11.40 2.39 12.30
N GLY A 142 12.40 2.96 12.98
CA GLY A 142 13.30 3.96 12.41
C GLY A 142 14.07 3.45 11.19
N LEU A 143 14.62 2.24 11.28
CA LEU A 143 15.34 1.55 10.21
C LEU A 143 14.44 1.20 9.02
N GLN A 144 13.23 0.72 9.26
CA GLN A 144 12.27 0.47 8.17
C GLN A 144 11.86 1.77 7.47
N ASN A 145 11.57 2.82 8.24
CA ASN A 145 11.15 4.11 7.72
C ASN A 145 12.23 4.76 6.83
N ILE A 146 13.51 4.67 7.21
CA ILE A 146 14.58 5.29 6.41
C ILE A 146 14.75 4.57 5.07
N GLN A 147 14.67 3.23 5.05
CA GLN A 147 14.68 2.46 3.81
C GLN A 147 13.51 2.86 2.89
N ALA A 148 12.29 2.95 3.45
CA ALA A 148 11.10 3.33 2.70
C ALA A 148 11.21 4.73 2.09
N ARG A 149 11.78 5.70 2.81
CA ARG A 149 11.98 7.08 2.32
C ARG A 149 13.09 7.21 1.29
N ILE A 150 14.19 6.47 1.44
CA ILE A 150 15.27 6.46 0.42
C ILE A 150 14.73 5.99 -0.93
N ARG A 151 13.87 4.97 -0.94
CA ARG A 151 13.22 4.50 -2.17
C ARG A 151 12.42 5.61 -2.86
N MET A 152 11.71 6.44 -2.10
CA MET A 152 10.99 7.59 -2.64
C MET A 152 11.96 8.62 -3.24
N VAL A 153 13.02 8.99 -2.52
CA VAL A 153 14.03 9.95 -3.01
C VAL A 153 14.65 9.46 -4.32
N LEU A 154 15.02 8.18 -4.39
CA LEU A 154 15.59 7.58 -5.59
C LEU A 154 14.58 7.55 -6.75
N ALA A 155 13.31 7.22 -6.48
CA ALA A 155 12.25 7.22 -7.49
C ALA A 155 12.08 8.60 -8.13
N PHE A 156 11.97 9.66 -7.35
CA PHE A 156 11.84 11.03 -7.88
C PHE A 156 13.11 11.51 -8.60
N MET A 157 14.30 11.14 -8.11
CA MET A 157 15.56 11.43 -8.79
C MET A 157 15.59 10.77 -10.17
N LEU A 158 15.24 9.49 -10.27
CA LEU A 158 15.18 8.76 -11.53
C LEU A 158 14.11 9.35 -12.46
N ALA A 159 12.94 9.69 -11.94
CA ALA A 159 11.85 10.26 -12.74
C ALA A 159 12.22 11.62 -13.36
N SER A 160 13.07 12.38 -12.66
CA SER A 160 13.57 13.68 -13.13
C SER A 160 14.77 13.57 -14.08
N LEU A 161 15.64 12.57 -13.89
CA LEU A 161 16.94 12.50 -14.57
C LEU A 161 17.07 11.41 -15.64
N LEU A 162 16.26 10.35 -15.61
CA LEU A 162 16.31 9.32 -16.65
C LEU A 162 15.96 9.84 -18.05
N PRO A 163 15.01 10.77 -18.26
CA PRO A 163 14.83 11.38 -19.57
C PRO A 163 16.12 12.00 -20.07
N TRP A 164 16.78 12.83 -19.26
CA TRP A 164 18.07 13.45 -19.56
C TRP A 164 19.17 12.42 -19.87
N ALA A 165 19.28 11.37 -19.04
CA ALA A 165 20.26 10.30 -19.23
C ALA A 165 20.05 9.52 -20.54
N HIS A 166 18.82 9.50 -21.07
CA HIS A 166 18.47 8.91 -22.35
C HIS A 166 18.45 9.91 -23.51
N GLY A 167 18.90 11.15 -23.31
CA GLY A 167 18.85 12.19 -24.32
C GLY A 167 17.43 12.61 -24.72
N LYS A 168 16.44 12.36 -23.86
CA LYS A 168 15.03 12.73 -24.04
C LYS A 168 14.70 13.97 -23.20
N PRO A 169 13.87 14.89 -23.72
CA PRO A 169 13.36 15.99 -22.91
C PRO A 169 12.24 15.52 -21.98
N GLY A 170 11.94 16.35 -20.97
CA GLY A 170 10.79 16.18 -20.07
C GLY A 170 11.10 15.43 -18.79
N PHE A 171 10.06 14.87 -18.19
CA PHE A 171 10.07 14.21 -16.88
C PHE A 171 9.12 13.02 -16.90
N TYR A 172 9.27 12.09 -15.96
CA TYR A 172 8.32 11.01 -15.74
C TYR A 172 7.44 11.30 -14.53
N LEU A 173 6.17 10.89 -14.61
CA LEU A 173 5.27 10.91 -13.46
C LEU A 173 5.56 9.70 -12.58
N VAL A 174 5.88 9.93 -11.30
CA VAL A 174 6.05 8.88 -10.30
C VAL A 174 4.68 8.31 -9.95
N LEU A 175 4.57 6.99 -10.02
CA LEU A 175 3.35 6.25 -9.70
C LEU A 175 3.40 5.67 -8.28
N GLY A 176 2.39 6.00 -7.48
CA GLY A 176 2.17 5.38 -6.17
C GLY A 176 1.39 4.07 -6.28
N SER A 177 1.55 3.20 -5.29
CA SER A 177 0.90 1.88 -5.25
C SER A 177 0.26 1.53 -3.91
N SER A 178 -0.14 2.51 -3.10
CA SER A 178 -0.91 2.22 -1.88
C SER A 178 -2.37 1.92 -2.25
N ASN A 179 -2.99 0.93 -1.62
CA ASN A 179 -4.42 0.64 -1.80
C ASN A 179 -5.31 1.38 -0.79
N VAL A 180 -6.63 1.29 -0.98
CA VAL A 180 -7.60 2.05 -0.16
C VAL A 180 -7.65 1.57 1.30
N ASP A 181 -7.41 0.28 1.55
CA ASP A 181 -7.51 -0.35 2.88
C ASP A 181 -6.31 0.03 3.76
N GLU A 182 -5.11 -0.02 3.19
CA GLU A 182 -3.86 0.47 3.82
C GLU A 182 -3.95 1.97 4.10
N ALA A 183 -4.45 2.76 3.14
CA ALA A 183 -4.66 4.19 3.30
C ALA A 183 -5.63 4.47 4.47
N LEU A 184 -6.75 3.75 4.53
CA LEU A 184 -7.74 3.90 5.60
C LEU A 184 -7.15 3.58 6.98
N ARG A 185 -6.36 2.51 7.07
CA ARG A 185 -5.66 2.09 8.30
C ARG A 185 -4.47 3.01 8.64
N GLY A 186 -3.95 3.71 7.64
CA GLY A 186 -2.72 4.47 7.68
C GLY A 186 -1.47 3.59 7.83
N TYR A 187 -1.52 2.38 7.25
CA TYR A 187 -0.43 1.42 7.21
C TYR A 187 0.50 1.73 6.02
N LEU A 188 1.31 2.77 6.21
CA LEU A 188 2.30 3.26 5.25
C LEU A 188 3.31 4.15 5.97
N THR A 189 4.52 4.29 5.43
CA THR A 189 5.48 5.25 5.96
C THR A 189 5.19 6.62 5.38
N LYS A 190 5.03 7.64 6.24
CA LYS A 190 4.81 9.01 5.74
C LYS A 190 6.03 9.45 4.93
N TYR A 191 5.80 9.83 3.67
CA TYR A 191 6.80 10.22 2.67
C TYR A 191 7.70 9.08 2.15
N ASP A 192 7.22 7.83 2.14
CA ASP A 192 7.80 6.76 1.32
C ASP A 192 7.19 6.76 -0.10
N CYS A 193 7.33 5.66 -0.86
CA CYS A 193 6.74 5.50 -2.19
C CYS A 193 5.21 5.51 -2.23
N SER A 194 4.51 5.59 -1.09
CA SER A 194 3.09 5.98 -1.02
C SER A 194 2.86 7.45 -1.42
N SER A 195 3.92 8.27 -1.37
CA SER A 195 3.98 9.66 -1.81
C SER A 195 4.61 9.72 -3.20
N ALA A 196 3.79 10.04 -4.19
CA ALA A 196 4.08 10.03 -5.62
C ALA A 196 3.28 11.16 -6.30
N ASP A 197 3.34 11.27 -7.62
CA ASP A 197 2.56 12.28 -8.35
C ASP A 197 1.08 11.88 -8.45
N ILE A 198 0.83 10.62 -8.79
CA ILE A 198 -0.52 10.04 -8.90
C ILE A 198 -0.54 8.57 -8.48
N ASN A 199 -1.68 8.10 -7.97
CA ASN A 199 -1.88 6.70 -7.60
C ASN A 199 -3.13 6.10 -8.30
N PRO A 200 -2.97 5.23 -9.30
CA PRO A 200 -4.11 4.66 -10.02
C PRO A 200 -4.93 3.64 -9.22
N ILE A 201 -4.39 3.11 -8.12
CA ILE A 201 -5.05 2.07 -7.31
C ILE A 201 -5.45 2.55 -5.91
N GLY A 202 -5.18 3.81 -5.57
CA GLY A 202 -5.38 4.35 -4.21
C GLY A 202 -6.81 4.38 -3.70
N SER A 203 -7.80 4.08 -4.55
CA SER A 203 -9.19 3.91 -4.16
C SER A 203 -9.74 2.52 -4.51
N ILE A 204 -8.90 1.51 -4.69
CA ILE A 204 -9.30 0.12 -4.98
C ILE A 204 -9.00 -0.76 -3.77
N SER A 205 -9.90 -1.66 -3.42
CA SER A 205 -9.73 -2.60 -2.29
C SER A 205 -8.63 -3.64 -2.57
N LYS A 206 -7.97 -4.13 -1.52
CA LYS A 206 -6.98 -5.20 -1.66
C LYS A 206 -7.57 -6.46 -2.30
N GLN A 207 -8.84 -6.76 -1.99
CA GLN A 207 -9.54 -7.93 -2.55
C GLN A 207 -9.79 -7.78 -4.06
N ASP A 208 -10.19 -6.58 -4.50
CA ASP A 208 -10.39 -6.31 -5.92
C ASP A 208 -9.06 -6.28 -6.68
N LEU A 209 -7.98 -5.80 -6.06
CA LEU A 209 -6.64 -5.88 -6.65
C LEU A 209 -6.21 -7.34 -6.89
N ARG A 210 -6.40 -8.22 -5.91
CA ARG A 210 -6.13 -9.66 -6.08
C ARG A 210 -6.97 -10.28 -7.20
N THR A 211 -8.25 -9.91 -7.29
CA THR A 211 -9.14 -10.37 -8.36
C THR A 211 -8.69 -9.84 -9.73
N PHE A 212 -8.27 -8.58 -9.79
CA PHE A 212 -7.73 -7.95 -10.97
C PHE A 212 -6.44 -8.63 -11.44
N LEU A 213 -5.51 -8.99 -10.54
CA LEU A 213 -4.28 -9.70 -10.89
C LEU A 213 -4.57 -11.03 -11.59
N LYS A 214 -5.51 -11.83 -11.06
CA LYS A 214 -5.95 -13.09 -11.69
C LYS A 214 -6.52 -12.86 -13.08
N TRP A 215 -7.37 -11.85 -13.22
CA TRP A 215 -7.96 -11.50 -14.52
C TRP A 215 -6.89 -11.03 -15.50
N ALA A 216 -5.95 -10.18 -15.07
CA ALA A 216 -4.90 -9.61 -15.88
C ALA A 216 -3.89 -10.67 -16.33
N ALA A 217 -3.62 -11.67 -15.49
CA ALA A 217 -2.75 -12.79 -15.85
C ALA A 217 -3.21 -13.51 -17.12
N VAL A 218 -4.52 -13.70 -17.27
CA VAL A 218 -5.12 -14.37 -18.41
C VAL A 218 -5.45 -13.39 -19.54
N SER A 219 -6.15 -12.30 -19.21
CA SER A 219 -6.79 -11.43 -20.20
C SER A 219 -5.82 -10.42 -20.83
N LEU A 220 -4.76 -10.03 -20.13
CA LEU A 220 -3.72 -9.14 -20.66
C LEU A 220 -2.45 -9.88 -21.11
N GLY A 221 -2.37 -11.19 -20.85
CA GLY A 221 -1.22 -12.04 -21.19
C GLY A 221 0.00 -11.85 -20.28
N TYR A 222 -0.22 -11.42 -19.03
CA TYR A 222 0.84 -11.18 -18.03
C TYR A 222 0.89 -12.33 -17.01
N SER A 223 1.33 -13.50 -17.46
CA SER A 223 1.22 -14.75 -16.70
C SER A 223 1.88 -14.71 -15.31
N SER A 224 2.95 -13.93 -15.15
CA SER A 224 3.64 -13.73 -13.87
C SER A 224 2.73 -13.18 -12.76
N LEU A 225 1.64 -12.48 -13.11
CA LEU A 225 0.69 -11.92 -12.14
C LEU A 225 -0.03 -13.00 -11.31
N ALA A 226 -0.18 -14.22 -11.85
CA ALA A 226 -0.76 -15.33 -11.10
C ALA A 226 0.14 -15.78 -9.95
N GLU A 227 1.44 -15.84 -10.18
CA GLU A 227 2.43 -16.16 -9.14
C GLU A 227 2.52 -15.02 -8.10
N ILE A 228 2.49 -13.77 -8.56
CA ILE A 228 2.49 -12.60 -7.69
C ILE A 228 1.27 -12.57 -6.76
N GLU A 229 0.08 -12.91 -7.25
CA GLU A 229 -1.13 -12.97 -6.43
C GLU A 229 -1.10 -14.10 -5.40
N ALA A 230 -0.51 -15.24 -5.76
CA ALA A 230 -0.40 -16.40 -4.88
C ALA A 230 0.69 -16.23 -3.80
N ALA A 231 1.65 -15.32 -4.00
CA ALA A 231 2.70 -15.04 -3.05
C ALA A 231 2.14 -14.43 -1.75
N PRO A 232 2.68 -14.79 -0.57
CA PRO A 232 2.25 -14.19 0.69
C PRO A 232 2.58 -12.68 0.71
N PRO A 233 1.68 -11.82 1.22
CA PRO A 233 1.93 -10.38 1.32
C PRO A 233 2.92 -10.11 2.46
N THR A 234 4.15 -9.73 2.11
CA THR A 234 5.23 -9.48 3.06
C THR A 234 5.95 -8.17 2.77
N ALA A 235 6.35 -7.47 3.83
CA ALA A 235 7.25 -6.33 3.74
C ALA A 235 8.69 -6.79 4.05
N GLU A 236 9.54 -6.88 3.03
CA GLU A 236 10.96 -7.27 3.17
C GLU A 236 11.81 -6.08 3.67
N LEU A 237 11.46 -5.50 4.81
CA LEU A 237 12.12 -4.34 5.42
C LEU A 237 12.96 -4.68 6.66
N GLU A 238 12.84 -5.90 7.18
CA GLU A 238 13.63 -6.46 8.28
C GLU A 238 14.40 -7.70 7.81
N PRO A 239 15.53 -8.06 8.46
CA PRO A 239 16.25 -9.28 8.15
C PRO A 239 15.37 -10.51 8.27
N ILE A 240 15.23 -11.25 7.16
CA ILE A 240 14.47 -12.49 7.14
C ILE A 240 15.26 -13.55 7.90
N ARG A 241 14.68 -14.08 8.98
CA ARG A 241 15.19 -15.26 9.68
C ARG A 241 14.25 -16.43 9.44
N SER A 242 14.74 -17.66 9.55
CA SER A 242 13.97 -18.88 9.26
C SER A 242 12.66 -19.01 10.05
N ASP A 243 12.54 -18.27 11.15
CA ASP A 243 11.41 -18.25 12.09
C ASP A 243 10.52 -16.99 11.97
N TYR A 244 10.89 -15.99 11.16
CA TYR A 244 10.20 -14.71 11.13
C TYR A 244 10.10 -14.10 9.72
N CYS A 245 8.87 -13.90 9.27
CA CYS A 245 8.53 -13.13 8.08
C CYS A 245 7.38 -12.17 8.42
N GLN A 246 7.53 -10.89 8.12
CA GLN A 246 6.55 -9.85 8.44
C GLN A 246 5.38 -9.92 7.45
N LEU A 247 4.28 -10.54 7.88
CA LEU A 247 3.00 -10.53 7.15
C LEU A 247 2.22 -9.25 7.48
N ASP A 248 1.69 -8.59 6.43
CA ASP A 248 0.99 -7.30 6.59
C ASP A 248 -0.20 -7.36 7.56
N GLU A 249 -1.05 -8.39 7.45
CA GLU A 249 -2.26 -8.52 8.29
C GLU A 249 -1.90 -8.78 9.76
N SER A 250 -0.81 -9.51 10.00
CA SER A 250 -0.28 -9.77 11.34
C SER A 250 0.25 -8.49 11.97
N ASP A 251 1.00 -7.68 11.22
CA ASP A 251 1.55 -6.41 11.70
C ASP A 251 0.45 -5.34 11.90
N MET A 252 -0.53 -5.30 11.00
CA MET A 252 -1.70 -4.43 11.15
C MET A 252 -2.62 -4.85 12.30
N GLY A 253 -2.56 -6.12 12.73
CA GLY A 253 -3.45 -6.73 13.72
C GLY A 253 -4.88 -6.93 13.22
N MET A 254 -5.10 -6.87 11.91
CA MET A 254 -6.42 -6.91 11.24
C MET A 254 -6.28 -7.46 9.82
N THR A 255 -7.27 -8.21 9.35
CA THR A 255 -7.30 -8.69 7.97
C THR A 255 -7.75 -7.59 7.00
N TYR A 256 -7.46 -7.75 5.72
CA TYR A 256 -7.97 -6.86 4.67
C TYR A 256 -9.50 -6.93 4.55
N GLU A 257 -10.12 -8.08 4.86
CA GLU A 257 -11.58 -8.22 4.92
C GLU A 257 -12.21 -7.42 6.05
N ASP A 258 -11.57 -7.47 7.23
CA ASP A 258 -11.90 -6.63 8.37
C ASP A 258 -11.85 -5.15 7.96
N LEU A 259 -10.72 -4.70 7.38
CA LEU A 259 -10.52 -3.31 6.95
C LEU A 259 -11.56 -2.84 5.93
N SER A 260 -11.86 -3.64 4.90
CA SER A 260 -12.89 -3.29 3.91
C SER A 260 -14.28 -3.17 4.57
N THR A 261 -14.61 -4.07 5.50
CA THR A 261 -15.86 -4.00 6.27
C THR A 261 -15.92 -2.73 7.12
N PHE A 262 -14.86 -2.39 7.85
CA PHE A 262 -14.79 -1.16 8.64
C PHE A 262 -14.86 0.09 7.76
N GLY A 263 -14.21 0.09 6.60
CA GLY A 263 -14.26 1.16 5.61
C GLY A 263 -15.69 1.46 5.16
N LYS A 264 -16.40 0.43 4.70
CA LYS A 264 -17.81 0.53 4.25
C LYS A 264 -18.74 0.96 5.39
N LEU A 265 -18.55 0.43 6.60
CA LEU A 265 -19.36 0.84 7.75
C LEU A 265 -19.11 2.30 8.14
N ARG A 266 -17.85 2.73 8.20
CA ARG A 266 -17.46 4.09 8.58
C ARG A 266 -17.94 5.14 7.58
N LYS A 267 -17.77 4.90 6.27
CA LYS A 267 -18.11 5.89 5.23
C LYS A 267 -19.52 5.73 4.71
N SER A 268 -19.84 4.58 4.11
CA SER A 268 -21.11 4.35 3.42
C SER A 268 -22.27 4.23 4.41
N SER A 269 -22.07 3.55 5.54
CA SER A 269 -23.07 3.46 6.62
C SER A 269 -22.94 4.54 7.69
N GLN A 270 -22.02 5.50 7.54
CA GLN A 270 -21.82 6.63 8.45
C GLN A 270 -21.65 6.25 9.94
N CYS A 271 -21.07 5.08 10.21
CA CYS A 271 -20.94 4.57 11.57
C CYS A 271 -19.71 5.17 12.29
N GLY A 272 -19.95 5.79 13.45
CA GLY A 272 -18.92 6.00 14.48
C GLY A 272 -18.66 4.73 15.30
N PRO A 273 -17.79 4.77 16.34
CA PRO A 273 -17.36 3.57 17.07
C PRO A 273 -18.52 2.76 17.66
N VAL A 274 -19.45 3.40 18.36
CA VAL A 274 -20.56 2.71 19.04
C VAL A 274 -21.53 2.08 18.03
N SER A 275 -21.94 2.83 17.01
CA SER A 275 -22.82 2.32 15.95
C SER A 275 -22.17 1.21 15.13
N MET A 276 -20.85 1.28 14.90
CA MET A 276 -20.10 0.23 14.21
C MET A 276 -20.08 -1.06 15.03
N PHE A 277 -19.80 -0.96 16.33
CA PHE A 277 -19.88 -2.09 17.25
C PHE A 277 -21.26 -2.77 17.23
N GLN A 278 -22.34 -1.99 17.33
CA GLN A 278 -23.70 -2.54 17.30
C GLN A 278 -24.03 -3.26 15.98
N LYS A 279 -23.65 -2.68 14.84
CA LYS A 279 -23.85 -3.32 13.53
C LYS A 279 -23.02 -4.59 13.37
N LEU A 280 -21.78 -4.58 13.85
CA LEU A 280 -20.89 -5.74 13.77
C LEU A 280 -21.32 -6.84 14.73
N TRP A 281 -21.88 -6.51 15.88
CA TRP A 281 -22.49 -7.52 16.72
C TRP A 281 -23.62 -8.26 15.98
N SER A 282 -24.49 -7.55 15.27
CA SER A 282 -25.51 -8.21 14.44
C SER A 282 -24.94 -9.06 13.29
N LYS A 283 -23.72 -8.76 12.82
CA LYS A 283 -23.09 -9.44 11.67
C LYS A 283 -22.17 -10.60 12.07
N TRP A 284 -21.47 -10.45 13.20
CA TRP A 284 -20.39 -11.32 13.68
C TRP A 284 -20.70 -11.96 15.03
N GLY A 285 -21.87 -11.70 15.62
CA GLY A 285 -22.23 -12.22 16.94
C GLY A 285 -22.29 -13.75 17.02
N ASP A 286 -22.48 -14.42 15.88
CA ASP A 286 -22.47 -15.88 15.79
C ASP A 286 -21.04 -16.46 15.72
N THR A 287 -20.05 -15.65 15.35
CA THR A 287 -18.67 -16.10 15.11
C THR A 287 -17.66 -15.55 16.12
N LEU A 288 -17.92 -14.38 16.69
CA LEU A 288 -17.03 -13.67 17.60
C LEU A 288 -17.78 -13.24 18.86
N SER A 289 -17.08 -13.28 20.00
CA SER A 289 -17.60 -12.75 21.26
C SER A 289 -17.74 -11.23 21.21
N LEU A 290 -18.61 -10.68 22.07
CA LEU A 290 -18.76 -9.23 22.25
C LEU A 290 -17.44 -8.54 22.58
N PHE A 291 -16.58 -9.18 23.37
CA PHE A 291 -15.25 -8.67 23.72
C PHE A 291 -14.34 -8.56 22.50
N GLU A 292 -14.31 -9.58 21.64
CA GLU A 292 -13.51 -9.58 20.43
C GLU A 292 -13.97 -8.52 19.42
N ILE A 293 -15.29 -8.37 19.23
CA ILE A 293 -15.86 -7.33 18.37
C ILE A 293 -15.54 -5.94 18.92
N ALA A 294 -15.72 -5.73 20.23
CA ALA A 294 -15.37 -4.48 20.90
C ALA A 294 -13.88 -4.16 20.74
N TYR A 295 -13.00 -5.14 20.94
CA TYR A 295 -11.57 -5.00 20.74
C TYR A 295 -11.25 -4.57 19.30
N LYS A 296 -11.75 -5.30 18.30
CA LYS A 296 -11.51 -4.98 16.88
C LYS A 296 -11.95 -3.56 16.51
N VAL A 297 -13.15 -3.14 16.95
CA VAL A 297 -13.66 -1.78 16.68
C VAL A 297 -12.78 -0.72 17.35
N LYS A 298 -12.44 -0.89 18.63
CA LYS A 298 -11.58 0.05 19.36
C LYS A 298 -10.20 0.14 18.73
N TYR A 299 -9.64 -1.00 18.36
CA TYR A 299 -8.34 -1.11 17.71
C TYR A 299 -8.33 -0.39 16.36
N PHE A 300 -9.33 -0.62 15.51
CA PHE A 300 -9.52 0.12 14.26
C PHE A 300 -9.55 1.64 14.46
N PHE A 301 -10.44 2.14 15.33
CA PHE A 301 -10.60 3.59 15.52
C PHE A 301 -9.38 4.26 16.16
N LYS A 302 -8.68 3.58 17.07
CA LYS A 302 -7.41 4.06 17.63
C LYS A 302 -6.42 4.30 16.50
N TYR A 303 -6.14 3.30 15.68
CA TYR A 303 -5.13 3.40 14.64
C TYR A 303 -5.53 4.27 13.45
N TYR A 304 -6.81 4.26 13.06
CA TYR A 304 -7.37 5.23 12.12
C TYR A 304 -7.08 6.65 12.59
N SER A 305 -7.33 6.95 13.87
CA SER A 305 -7.21 8.30 14.41
C SER A 305 -5.76 8.78 14.56
N ILE A 306 -4.82 7.94 15.02
CA ILE A 306 -3.40 8.33 15.14
C ILE A 306 -2.76 8.53 13.76
N ASN A 307 -3.19 7.77 12.75
CA ASN A 307 -2.59 7.82 11.42
C ASN A 307 -3.32 8.75 10.45
N ARG A 308 -4.44 9.36 10.83
CA ARG A 308 -5.24 10.17 9.90
C ARG A 308 -4.46 11.33 9.29
N HIS A 309 -3.50 11.88 10.02
CA HIS A 309 -2.60 12.92 9.52
C HIS A 309 -1.84 12.50 8.25
N LYS A 310 -1.64 11.20 7.98
CA LYS A 310 -1.01 10.71 6.75
C LYS A 310 -1.88 10.97 5.52
N MET A 311 -3.20 10.94 5.66
CA MET A 311 -4.15 11.15 4.56
C MET A 311 -4.15 12.58 4.03
N THR A 312 -3.75 13.55 4.85
CA THR A 312 -3.66 14.97 4.45
C THR A 312 -2.60 15.23 3.39
N VAL A 313 -1.63 14.33 3.25
CA VAL A 313 -0.49 14.43 2.31
C VAL A 313 -0.36 13.20 1.42
N LEU A 314 -1.35 12.30 1.43
CA LEU A 314 -1.32 11.10 0.61
C LEU A 314 -1.50 11.50 -0.87
N THR A 315 -0.82 10.77 -1.75
CA THR A 315 -0.89 10.96 -3.20
C THR A 315 -2.34 11.00 -3.70
N PRO A 316 -2.71 11.95 -4.58
CA PRO A 316 -4.03 11.96 -5.20
C PRO A 316 -4.26 10.67 -6.00
N SER A 317 -5.40 10.04 -5.75
CA SER A 317 -5.72 8.74 -6.33
C SER A 317 -6.89 8.78 -7.30
N TYR A 318 -6.93 7.81 -8.23
CA TYR A 318 -8.13 7.54 -9.02
C TYR A 318 -9.28 7.17 -8.08
N HIS A 319 -10.45 7.79 -8.25
CA HIS A 319 -11.62 7.50 -7.43
C HIS A 319 -12.37 6.28 -7.98
N ALA A 320 -12.58 5.26 -7.15
CA ALA A 320 -13.31 4.04 -7.50
C ALA A 320 -14.28 3.64 -6.38
N GLU A 321 -13.74 3.35 -5.20
CA GLU A 321 -14.54 2.91 -4.06
C GLU A 321 -15.32 4.03 -3.35
N SER A 322 -16.59 3.75 -3.04
CA SER A 322 -17.49 4.67 -2.32
C SER A 322 -17.13 4.88 -0.84
N TYR A 323 -16.09 4.20 -0.33
CA TYR A 323 -15.61 4.35 1.05
C TYR A 323 -14.20 4.95 1.17
N SER A 324 -13.67 5.51 0.07
CA SER A 324 -12.34 6.12 0.01
C SER A 324 -12.06 7.06 1.21
N PRO A 325 -10.86 7.01 1.80
CA PRO A 325 -10.45 7.90 2.88
C PRO A 325 -9.81 9.21 2.37
N ASP A 326 -9.85 9.53 1.07
CA ASP A 326 -9.27 10.76 0.51
C ASP A 326 -9.75 12.02 1.25
N ASP A 327 -8.81 12.78 1.78
CA ASP A 327 -9.10 13.98 2.58
C ASP A 327 -9.26 15.24 1.72
N ASN A 328 -8.84 15.21 0.45
CA ASN A 328 -8.84 16.40 -0.40
C ASN A 328 -10.24 16.77 -0.89
N ARG A 329 -11.07 15.78 -1.21
CA ARG A 329 -12.37 16.00 -1.86
C ARG A 329 -13.48 15.12 -1.30
N PHE A 330 -13.21 13.86 -0.98
CA PHE A 330 -14.28 12.88 -0.76
C PHE A 330 -14.64 12.63 0.71
N ASP A 331 -13.65 12.58 1.61
CA ASP A 331 -13.83 12.29 3.04
C ASP A 331 -13.17 13.35 3.91
N LEU A 332 -13.75 14.56 3.90
CA LEU A 332 -13.31 15.68 4.75
C LEU A 332 -13.48 15.31 6.24
N ARG A 333 -12.36 15.21 6.98
CA ARG A 333 -12.33 14.79 8.39
C ARG A 333 -11.33 15.61 9.19
N GLN A 334 -11.40 15.50 10.51
CA GLN A 334 -10.32 15.99 11.36
C GLN A 334 -9.07 15.14 11.10
N PHE A 335 -7.90 15.67 11.40
CA PHE A 335 -6.64 14.90 11.40
C PHE A 335 -5.92 14.94 12.75
N LEU A 336 -6.43 15.74 13.69
CA LEU A 336 -6.04 15.76 15.09
C LEU A 336 -7.22 15.26 15.93
N TYR A 337 -7.17 13.98 16.28
CA TYR A 337 -8.16 13.31 17.13
C TYR A 337 -7.61 13.06 18.54
N ASN A 338 -8.51 12.88 19.51
CA ASN A 338 -8.16 12.14 20.73
C ASN A 338 -8.24 10.64 20.42
N PRO A 339 -7.11 9.90 20.32
CA PRO A 339 -7.10 8.53 19.85
C PRO A 339 -7.62 7.51 20.88
N ASN A 340 -7.89 7.95 22.11
CA ASN A 340 -8.45 7.12 23.16
C ASN A 340 -9.98 7.06 23.11
N TRP A 341 -10.63 7.93 22.31
CA TRP A 341 -12.09 7.97 22.12
C TRP A 341 -12.89 7.73 23.43
N PRO A 342 -12.60 8.48 24.52
CA PRO A 342 -12.94 8.04 25.88
C PRO A 342 -14.44 7.81 26.08
N ARG A 343 -15.28 8.72 25.57
CA ARG A 343 -16.74 8.60 25.66
C ARG A 343 -17.26 7.38 24.88
N GLN A 344 -16.79 7.21 23.65
CA GLN A 344 -17.27 6.16 22.76
C GLN A 344 -16.79 4.79 23.20
N PHE A 345 -15.55 4.66 23.65
CA PHE A 345 -14.98 3.40 24.12
C PHE A 345 -15.58 2.97 25.45
N CYS A 346 -15.79 3.91 26.39
CA CYS A 346 -16.54 3.65 27.62
C CYS A 346 -17.96 3.19 27.31
N LYS A 347 -18.63 3.82 26.32
CA LYS A 347 -19.98 3.37 25.93
C LYS A 347 -20.01 1.96 25.36
N ILE A 348 -18.99 1.55 24.60
CA ILE A 348 -18.86 0.17 24.12
C ILE A 348 -18.69 -0.78 25.31
N ASP A 349 -17.85 -0.43 26.30
CA ASP A 349 -17.64 -1.27 27.50
C ASP A 349 -18.94 -1.44 28.30
N GLU A 350 -19.71 -0.36 28.51
CA GLU A 350 -21.02 -0.44 29.15
C GLU A 350 -21.96 -1.42 28.42
N LEU A 351 -22.00 -1.37 27.08
CA LEU A 351 -22.83 -2.26 26.29
C LEU A 351 -22.38 -3.71 26.44
N VAL A 352 -21.07 -3.97 26.35
CA VAL A 352 -20.50 -5.32 26.55
C VAL A 352 -20.89 -5.86 27.93
N SER A 353 -20.74 -5.08 29.01
CA SER A 353 -21.13 -5.49 30.36
C SER A 353 -22.63 -5.73 30.53
N GLN A 354 -23.48 -4.90 29.91
CA GLN A 354 -24.94 -5.06 29.97
C GLN A 354 -25.42 -6.35 29.30
N PHE A 355 -24.81 -6.72 28.18
CA PHE A 355 -25.21 -7.91 27.43
C PHE A 355 -24.60 -9.21 27.97
N ASP A 356 -23.42 -9.16 28.58
CA ASP A 356 -22.84 -10.34 29.23
C ASP A 356 -23.62 -10.72 30.52
N GLY A 357 -24.20 -9.74 31.21
CA GLY A 357 -25.09 -9.95 32.36
C GLY A 357 -26.47 -10.53 32.01
N ASN A 358 -26.85 -10.60 30.73
CA ASN A 358 -28.17 -11.04 30.25
C ASN A 358 -28.15 -12.42 29.55
N LYS A 359 -27.09 -13.23 29.69
CA LYS A 359 -27.16 -14.63 29.27
C LYS A 359 -28.19 -15.38 30.14
N PRO A 360 -29.16 -16.11 29.56
CA PRO A 360 -29.88 -17.12 30.32
C PRO A 360 -28.85 -18.16 30.76
N THR A 361 -28.76 -18.39 32.07
CA THR A 361 -27.93 -19.43 32.67
C THR A 361 -28.35 -20.80 32.12
N ALA A 362 -27.65 -21.29 31.10
CA ALA A 362 -27.54 -22.72 30.87
C ALA A 362 -26.61 -23.28 31.95
N GLY A 363 -27.02 -24.40 32.54
CA GLY A 363 -26.58 -24.88 33.84
C GLY A 363 -25.08 -25.16 34.03
N ALA A 364 -24.73 -25.14 35.30
CA ALA A 364 -23.49 -25.54 35.96
C ALA A 364 -22.59 -26.55 35.23
N PHE A 365 -21.34 -26.15 35.00
CA PHE A 365 -20.09 -26.91 35.15
C PHE A 365 -19.01 -25.82 35.33
N GLY A 366 -18.12 -25.79 36.32
CA GLY A 366 -17.38 -26.87 36.96
C GLY A 366 -15.89 -26.54 36.79
N GLU A 367 -15.33 -25.87 37.80
CA GLU A 367 -13.91 -25.75 38.16
C GLU A 367 -12.87 -25.10 37.24
N HIS A 368 -11.97 -24.38 37.93
CA HIS A 368 -10.84 -23.60 37.47
C HIS A 368 -9.74 -24.45 36.83
N GLU A 369 -9.18 -23.97 35.72
CA GLU A 369 -7.76 -24.17 35.43
C GLU A 369 -7.14 -22.90 34.82
N GLN A 370 -6.02 -22.50 35.42
CA GLN A 370 -5.26 -21.29 35.10
C GLN A 370 -4.64 -21.40 33.69
N MET A 371 -4.86 -20.40 32.84
CA MET A 371 -3.99 -20.15 31.69
C MET A 371 -3.23 -18.84 31.84
N GLY A 372 -1.93 -18.95 31.55
CA GLY A 372 -0.85 -18.00 31.80
C GLY A 372 -1.08 -16.59 31.30
N GLY A 373 -0.48 -15.64 32.01
CA GLY A 373 -0.55 -14.22 31.74
C GLY A 373 -0.02 -13.84 30.36
N MET A 374 -0.84 -13.11 29.61
CA MET A 374 -0.39 -12.30 28.48
C MET A 374 0.14 -10.95 28.98
N PRO A 375 1.26 -10.45 28.43
CA PRO A 375 1.90 -9.23 28.92
C PRO A 375 1.06 -7.99 28.64
N ARG A 376 0.88 -7.18 29.68
CA ARG A 376 0.33 -5.82 29.61
C ARG A 376 1.28 -4.92 28.81
N ILE A 377 0.99 -4.70 27.53
CA ILE A 377 1.67 -3.64 26.76
C ILE A 377 0.96 -2.31 27.07
N TRP A 378 1.39 -1.69 28.17
CA TRP A 378 1.19 -0.27 28.43
C TRP A 378 2.56 0.39 28.45
N THR A 379 2.86 1.22 27.44
CA THR A 379 3.70 2.40 27.69
C THR A 379 3.18 3.56 26.85
N VAL A 380 2.46 4.44 27.52
CA VAL A 380 2.28 5.83 27.14
C VAL A 380 3.63 6.50 27.33
N VAL A 381 4.22 7.06 26.29
CA VAL A 381 5.26 8.07 26.44
C VAL A 381 4.70 9.33 25.79
N ASN A 382 4.21 10.24 26.65
CA ASN A 382 3.99 11.64 26.31
C ASN A 382 5.36 12.24 26.00
N TRP A 383 5.55 12.78 24.79
CA TRP A 383 6.19 14.07 24.50
C TRP A 383 5.67 14.57 23.15
#